data_AF-A0AAD8XD18-F1
#
_entry.id   AF-A0AAD8XD18-F1
#
_cell.length_a   1.000
_cell.length_b   1.000
_cell.length_c   1.000
_cell.angle_alpha   90.00
_cell.angle_beta   90.00
_cell.angle_gamma   90.00
#
_symmetry.space_group_name_H-M   'P 1'
#
loop_
_entity.id
_entity.type
_entity.pdbx_description
1 polymer ?
#
loop_
_entity_poly.entity_id
_entity_poly.type
_entity_poly.pdbx_seq_one_letter_code
_entity_poly.pdbx_strand_id
1 'polypeptide(L)'
;MYETADIVSACGGLIVGDEMSRVVRISHYAAQEYFEAIAKTCFPNAHYKISGACAAYLIHFGLSDRLCWISMPYLDGVLNEKLSCDISGTPRELLAYAQDNWCKHVHQSDAVTLHENVQELLDHKSIAASLAGIGTCDEASLLHVVAALEIDIAVAQIVSGNKDVVHIKDVRGRTALYYATLHGCESTVRLLLENGASPEGQPGKWGQDGDRLPSSTPFVATMQNNDT
;
A
#
# COMPACT_ATOMS: atom_id res chain seq x y z
N MET A 1 -10.50 -8.95 25.64
CA MET A 1 -10.70 -8.01 24.51
C MET A 1 -11.10 -6.71 25.18
N TYR A 2 -10.32 -5.65 25.06
CA TYR A 2 -10.68 -4.38 25.69
C TYR A 2 -11.91 -3.84 24.97
N GLU A 3 -13.00 -3.60 25.69
CA GLU A 3 -14.21 -3.01 25.09
C GLU A 3 -13.94 -1.53 24.78
N THR A 4 -14.65 -0.95 23.81
CA THR A 4 -14.58 0.50 23.53
C THR A 4 -14.76 1.34 24.79
N ALA A 5 -15.55 0.84 25.74
CA ALA A 5 -15.72 1.40 27.08
C ALA A 5 -14.42 1.50 27.89
N ASP A 6 -13.51 0.52 27.79
CA ASP A 6 -12.22 0.53 28.49
C ASP A 6 -11.32 1.66 27.96
N ILE A 7 -11.32 1.85 26.64
CA ILE A 7 -10.52 2.90 25.98
C ILE A 7 -11.10 4.28 26.34
N VAL A 8 -12.43 4.44 26.25
CA VAL A 8 -13.12 5.69 26.63
C VAL A 8 -12.86 6.04 28.10
N SER A 9 -12.91 5.04 28.99
CA SER A 9 -12.61 5.17 30.41
C SER A 9 -11.15 5.59 30.65
N ALA A 10 -10.19 4.90 30.02
CA ALA A 10 -8.76 5.22 30.14
C ALA A 10 -8.42 6.62 29.64
N CYS A 11 -9.14 7.10 28.62
CA CYS A 11 -8.97 8.43 28.06
C CYS A 11 -9.76 9.52 28.82
N GLY A 12 -10.43 9.21 29.93
CA GLY A 12 -11.03 10.20 30.83
C GLY A 12 -12.07 11.11 30.16
N GLY A 13 -12.79 10.63 29.16
CA GLY A 13 -13.78 11.42 28.41
C GLY A 13 -13.21 12.33 27.32
N LEU A 14 -11.91 12.23 26.99
CA LEU A 14 -11.31 12.92 25.84
C LEU A 14 -11.74 12.33 24.49
N ILE A 15 -12.25 11.10 24.51
CA ILE A 15 -12.76 10.42 23.34
C ILE A 15 -14.18 9.90 23.61
N VAL A 16 -14.94 9.74 22.55
CA VAL A 16 -16.26 9.11 22.55
C VAL A 16 -16.21 7.96 21.54
N GLY A 17 -16.61 6.79 21.98
CA GLY A 17 -16.77 5.63 21.11
C GLY A 17 -18.18 5.58 20.53
N ASP A 18 -18.28 5.29 19.24
CA ASP A 18 -19.54 4.91 18.60
C ASP A 18 -19.54 3.38 18.43
N GLU A 19 -20.39 2.70 19.20
CA GLU A 19 -20.48 1.24 19.21
C GLU A 19 -20.98 0.67 17.87
N MET A 20 -21.75 1.44 17.10
CA MET A 20 -22.28 0.99 15.81
C MET A 20 -21.22 1.09 14.70
N SER A 21 -20.47 2.18 14.67
CA SER A 21 -19.45 2.39 13.64
C SER A 21 -18.06 1.85 14.02
N ARG A 22 -17.86 1.43 15.28
CA ARG A 22 -16.55 1.08 15.85
C ARG A 22 -15.50 2.19 15.70
N VAL A 23 -15.94 3.44 15.53
CA VAL A 23 -15.06 4.61 15.42
C VAL A 23 -14.96 5.29 16.77
N VAL A 24 -13.73 5.57 17.20
CA VAL A 24 -13.43 6.44 18.33
C VAL A 24 -13.15 7.85 17.80
N ARG A 25 -13.81 8.86 18.36
CA ARG A 25 -13.63 10.28 18.01
C ARG A 25 -13.24 11.09 19.23
N ILE A 26 -12.56 12.20 19.04
CA ILE A 26 -12.28 13.14 20.14
C ILE A 26 -13.61 13.78 20.56
N SER A 27 -13.83 13.91 21.88
CA SER A 27 -15.13 14.24 22.46
C SER A 27 -15.65 15.63 22.12
N HIS A 28 -14.77 16.54 21.71
CA HIS A 28 -15.14 17.90 21.34
C HIS A 28 -14.30 18.41 20.17
N TYR A 29 -14.91 19.16 19.25
CA TYR A 29 -14.22 19.69 18.07
C TYR A 29 -13.00 20.56 18.44
N ALA A 30 -13.12 21.40 19.47
CA ALA A 30 -12.01 22.23 19.94
C ALA A 30 -10.83 21.39 20.50
N ALA A 31 -11.12 20.24 21.12
CA ALA A 31 -10.07 19.32 21.54
C ALA A 31 -9.42 18.64 20.32
N GLN A 32 -10.21 18.28 19.31
CA GLN A 32 -9.70 17.74 18.06
C GLN A 32 -8.76 18.73 17.36
N GLU A 33 -9.19 19.97 17.15
CA GLU A 33 -8.36 21.03 16.56
C GLU A 33 -7.08 21.26 17.36
N TYR A 34 -7.18 21.28 18.69
CA TYR A 34 -6.01 21.41 19.56
C TYR A 34 -5.01 20.27 19.37
N PHE A 35 -5.48 19.01 19.39
CA PHE A 35 -4.63 17.85 19.20
C PHE A 35 -4.04 17.80 17.79
N GLU A 36 -4.82 18.12 16.76
CA GLU A 36 -4.33 18.22 15.37
C GLU A 36 -3.24 19.30 15.24
N ALA A 37 -3.41 20.45 15.88
CA ALA A 37 -2.44 21.54 15.86
C ALA A 37 -1.12 21.17 16.54
N ILE A 38 -1.15 20.40 17.63
CA ILE A 38 0.06 20.01 18.37
C ILE A 38 0.62 18.65 17.95
N ALA A 39 -0.13 17.83 17.21
CA ALA A 39 0.23 16.44 16.90
C ALA A 39 1.61 16.33 16.27
N LYS A 40 1.94 17.19 15.29
CA LYS A 40 3.26 17.19 14.64
C LYS A 40 4.40 17.53 15.61
N THR A 41 4.14 18.36 16.62
CA THR A 41 5.13 18.79 17.62
C THR A 41 5.30 17.74 18.72
N CYS A 42 4.20 17.16 19.19
CA CYS A 42 4.20 16.17 20.27
C CYS A 42 4.60 14.77 19.79
N PHE A 43 4.26 14.42 18.54
CA PHE A 43 4.54 13.12 17.94
C PHE A 43 5.27 13.30 16.60
N PRO A 44 6.50 13.83 16.64
CA PRO A 44 7.32 13.89 15.42
C PRO A 44 7.48 12.47 14.87
N ASN A 45 7.30 12.32 13.56
CA ASN A 45 7.44 11.04 12.85
C ASN A 45 6.42 9.97 13.31
N ALA A 46 5.22 10.35 13.74
CA ALA A 46 4.16 9.41 14.10
C ALA A 46 3.86 8.41 12.96
N HIS A 47 3.61 8.91 11.75
CA HIS A 47 3.32 8.07 10.59
C HIS A 47 4.49 7.15 10.22
N TYR A 48 5.74 7.63 10.31
CA TYR A 48 6.94 6.80 10.14
C TYR A 48 6.95 5.60 11.12
N LYS A 49 6.71 5.84 12.41
CA LYS A 49 6.69 4.79 13.44
C LYS A 49 5.52 3.83 13.28
N ILE A 50 4.32 4.36 12.97
CA ILE A 50 3.13 3.53 12.77
C ILE A 50 3.32 2.64 11.54
N SER A 51 3.86 3.17 10.43
CA SER A 51 4.15 2.37 9.23
C SER A 51 5.11 1.22 9.52
N GLY A 52 6.16 1.46 10.34
CA GLY A 52 7.10 0.43 10.79
C GLY A 52 6.46 -0.63 11.68
N ALA A 53 5.53 -0.24 12.56
CA ALA A 53 4.78 -1.17 13.40
C ALA A 53 3.81 -2.02 12.56
N CYS A 54 3.08 -1.41 11.63
CA CYS A 54 2.22 -2.13 10.69
C CYS A 54 3.03 -3.13 9.86
N ALA A 55 4.18 -2.72 9.32
CA ALA A 55 5.05 -3.58 8.52
C ALA A 55 5.59 -4.77 9.33
N ALA A 56 6.06 -4.56 10.55
CA ALA A 56 6.48 -5.65 11.44
C ALA A 56 5.35 -6.66 11.69
N TYR A 57 4.12 -6.17 11.90
CA TYR A 57 2.94 -7.03 12.10
C TYR A 57 2.64 -7.86 10.84
N LEU A 58 2.69 -7.22 9.67
CA LEU A 58 2.47 -7.87 8.37
C LEU A 58 3.53 -8.93 8.07
N ILE A 59 4.80 -8.68 8.37
CA ILE A 59 5.88 -9.67 8.21
C ILE A 59 5.64 -10.85 9.14
N HIS A 60 5.44 -10.58 10.43
CA HIS A 60 5.29 -11.61 11.46
C HIS A 60 4.10 -12.55 11.18
N PHE A 61 2.93 -11.98 10.87
CA PHE A 61 1.71 -12.77 10.66
C PHE A 61 1.51 -13.21 9.21
N GLY A 62 1.89 -12.39 8.22
CA GLY A 62 1.72 -12.70 6.79
C GLY A 62 2.65 -13.81 6.29
N LEU A 63 3.84 -13.99 6.87
CA LEU A 63 4.70 -15.15 6.60
C LEU A 63 4.14 -16.43 7.22
N SER A 64 3.59 -16.34 8.44
CA SER A 64 3.02 -17.49 9.14
C SER A 64 1.76 -18.04 8.46
N ASP A 65 0.88 -17.18 7.94
CA ASP A 65 -0.35 -17.61 7.25
C ASP A 65 -0.08 -18.13 5.82
N ARG A 66 1.00 -17.70 5.15
CA ARG A 66 1.39 -18.27 3.85
C ARG A 66 1.83 -19.71 3.94
N LEU A 67 2.48 -20.13 5.03
CA LEU A 67 2.76 -21.55 5.27
C LEU A 67 1.47 -22.38 5.44
N CYS A 68 0.35 -21.75 5.80
CA CYS A 68 -0.97 -22.38 5.84
C CYS A 68 -1.69 -22.40 4.48
N TRP A 69 -1.26 -21.58 3.49
CA TRP A 69 -1.96 -21.38 2.21
C TRP A 69 -1.32 -22.06 0.99
N ILE A 70 -0.17 -22.73 1.11
CA ILE A 70 0.48 -23.47 -0.01
C ILE A 70 -0.45 -24.56 -0.64
N SER A 71 -1.68 -24.74 -0.13
CA SER A 71 -2.67 -25.72 -0.58
C SER A 71 -3.82 -25.20 -1.49
N MET A 72 -3.93 -23.94 -1.95
CA MET A 72 -5.10 -23.55 -2.80
C MET A 72 -4.77 -22.53 -3.92
N PRO A 73 -4.84 -22.92 -5.22
CA PRO A 73 -4.49 -22.08 -6.37
C PRO A 73 -5.59 -21.09 -6.85
N TYR A 74 -6.71 -20.92 -6.15
CA TYR A 74 -7.91 -20.33 -6.76
C TYR A 74 -8.64 -19.31 -5.88
N LEU A 75 -7.96 -18.34 -5.28
CA LEU A 75 -8.65 -17.39 -4.39
C LEU A 75 -8.03 -15.98 -4.48
N ASP A 76 -8.21 -15.33 -5.64
CA ASP A 76 -7.85 -13.91 -5.84
C ASP A 76 -8.80 -12.95 -5.06
N GLY A 77 -9.90 -13.46 -4.48
CA GLY A 77 -10.93 -12.64 -3.80
C GLY A 77 -11.13 -12.91 -2.30
N VAL A 78 -10.49 -13.92 -1.71
CA VAL A 78 -10.81 -14.39 -0.35
C VAL A 78 -9.70 -14.08 0.68
N LEU A 79 -8.56 -13.55 0.23
CA LEU A 79 -7.47 -13.15 1.14
C LEU A 79 -7.93 -12.07 2.14
N ASN A 80 -8.81 -11.14 1.74
CA ASN A 80 -9.31 -10.08 2.64
C ASN A 80 -10.27 -10.59 3.73
N GLU A 81 -11.05 -11.64 3.46
CA GLU A 81 -12.09 -12.09 4.39
C GLU A 81 -11.60 -13.14 5.40
N LYS A 82 -10.47 -13.81 5.11
CA LYS A 82 -9.91 -14.86 5.99
C LYS A 82 -8.66 -14.48 6.78
N LEU A 83 -7.88 -13.46 6.38
CA LEU A 83 -6.76 -13.00 7.21
C LEU A 83 -7.19 -12.21 8.45
N SER A 84 -8.45 -11.77 8.49
CA SER A 84 -8.98 -11.02 9.62
C SER A 84 -9.26 -11.89 10.83
N CYS A 85 -9.13 -13.22 10.78
CA CYS A 85 -9.42 -14.11 11.91
C CYS A 85 -8.27 -15.08 12.22
N ASP A 86 -8.01 -15.38 13.50
CA ASP A 86 -7.10 -16.49 13.85
C ASP A 86 -7.76 -17.87 13.65
N ILE A 87 -7.02 -18.95 13.95
CA ILE A 87 -7.49 -20.34 13.84
C ILE A 87 -8.77 -20.60 14.67
N SER A 88 -9.03 -19.78 15.69
CA SER A 88 -10.22 -19.83 16.54
C SER A 88 -11.35 -18.89 16.09
N GLY A 89 -11.17 -18.17 14.98
CA GLY A 89 -12.16 -17.23 14.45
C GLY A 89 -12.11 -15.85 15.10
N THR A 90 -11.07 -15.51 15.89
CA THR A 90 -11.01 -14.21 16.57
C THR A 90 -10.50 -13.10 15.64
N PRO A 91 -11.17 -11.93 15.58
CA PRO A 91 -10.76 -10.83 14.73
C PRO A 91 -9.35 -10.31 15.07
N ARG A 92 -8.41 -10.36 14.12
CA ARG A 92 -7.09 -9.73 14.21
C ARG A 92 -7.20 -8.26 13.80
N GLU A 93 -7.85 -7.45 14.63
CA GLU A 93 -8.17 -6.04 14.32
C GLU A 93 -6.92 -5.21 13.96
N LEU A 94 -5.79 -5.44 14.63
CA LEU A 94 -4.52 -4.79 14.31
C LEU A 94 -3.90 -5.28 13.01
N LEU A 95 -4.11 -6.55 12.62
CA LEU A 95 -3.63 -7.08 11.35
C LEU A 95 -4.43 -6.49 10.19
N ALA A 96 -5.75 -6.46 10.30
CA ALA A 96 -6.63 -5.82 9.33
C ALA A 96 -6.28 -4.33 9.19
N TYR A 97 -6.11 -3.63 10.33
CA TYR A 97 -5.64 -2.25 10.32
C TYR A 97 -4.30 -2.10 9.59
N ALA A 98 -3.33 -2.95 9.89
CA ALA A 98 -2.02 -2.90 9.25
C ALA A 98 -2.12 -3.13 7.74
N GLN A 99 -2.91 -4.11 7.27
CA GLN A 99 -3.13 -4.38 5.85
C GLN A 99 -3.70 -3.18 5.11
N ASP A 100 -4.67 -2.50 5.72
CA ASP A 100 -5.41 -1.42 5.06
C ASP A 100 -4.72 -0.05 5.16
N ASN A 101 -3.81 0.13 6.13
CA ASN A 101 -3.30 1.47 6.48
C ASN A 101 -1.78 1.63 6.46
N TRP A 102 -0.99 0.55 6.40
CA TRP A 102 0.48 0.67 6.41
C TRP A 102 0.98 1.63 5.31
N CYS A 103 0.46 1.50 4.09
CA CYS A 103 0.85 2.32 2.94
C CYS A 103 0.41 3.79 3.12
N LYS A 104 -0.77 4.02 3.69
CA LYS A 104 -1.24 5.39 4.03
C LYS A 104 -0.30 6.08 5.01
N HIS A 105 0.18 5.33 6.01
CA HIS A 105 1.17 5.86 6.95
C HIS A 105 2.53 6.10 6.29
N VAL A 106 2.93 5.31 5.29
CA VAL A 106 4.12 5.62 4.49
C VAL A 106 3.95 6.96 3.76
N HIS A 107 2.81 7.19 3.10
CA HIS A 107 2.56 8.44 2.36
C HIS A 107 2.41 9.69 3.24
N GLN A 108 1.86 9.54 4.44
CA GLN A 108 1.71 10.64 5.40
C GLN A 108 2.98 10.93 6.21
N SER A 109 4.02 10.13 6.02
CA SER A 109 5.29 10.32 6.70
C SER A 109 6.09 11.43 6.02
N ASP A 110 6.45 12.47 6.77
CA ASP A 110 7.35 13.53 6.32
C ASP A 110 8.85 13.08 6.29
N ALA A 111 9.12 11.78 6.52
CA ALA A 111 10.48 11.23 6.57
C ALA A 111 11.10 11.03 5.18
N VAL A 112 12.40 11.33 5.07
CA VAL A 112 13.18 11.18 3.81
C VAL A 112 13.45 9.72 3.46
N THR A 113 13.46 8.83 4.46
CA THR A 113 13.75 7.41 4.30
C THR A 113 12.57 6.56 4.75
N LEU A 114 12.43 5.39 4.17
CA LEU A 114 11.49 4.37 4.64
C LEU A 114 11.97 3.79 5.98
N HIS A 115 11.01 3.34 6.79
CA HIS A 115 11.30 2.61 8.01
C HIS A 115 11.92 1.25 7.68
N GLU A 116 12.85 0.75 8.50
CA GLU A 116 13.56 -0.53 8.28
C GLU A 116 12.60 -1.70 8.04
N ASN A 117 11.58 -1.87 8.90
CA ASN A 117 10.54 -2.89 8.70
C ASN A 117 9.72 -2.72 7.42
N VAL A 118 9.52 -1.48 6.94
CA VAL A 118 8.85 -1.23 5.66
C VAL A 118 9.74 -1.68 4.50
N GLN A 119 11.05 -1.42 4.58
CA GLN A 119 12.02 -1.93 3.61
C GLN A 119 12.07 -3.46 3.63
N GLU A 120 12.13 -4.08 4.81
CA GLU A 120 12.09 -5.54 4.96
C GLU A 120 10.79 -6.14 4.39
N LEU A 121 9.64 -5.50 4.63
CA LEU A 121 8.36 -5.91 4.05
C LEU A 121 8.39 -5.89 2.52
N LEU A 122 8.98 -4.85 1.94
CA LEU A 122 9.12 -4.71 0.48
C LEU A 122 10.10 -5.75 -0.10
N ASP A 123 11.16 -6.08 0.63
CA ASP A 123 12.10 -7.15 0.25
C ASP A 123 11.43 -8.54 0.27
N HIS A 124 10.38 -8.72 1.08
CA HIS A 124 9.49 -9.87 1.00
C HIS A 124 8.53 -9.78 -0.20
N LYS A 125 9.09 -9.96 -1.40
CA LYS A 125 8.40 -9.87 -2.71
C LYS A 125 7.00 -10.48 -2.74
N SER A 126 6.83 -11.66 -2.12
CA SER A 126 5.55 -12.39 -2.07
C SER A 126 4.48 -11.58 -1.32
N ILE A 127 4.80 -11.10 -0.12
CA ILE A 127 3.89 -10.32 0.74
C ILE A 127 3.59 -8.98 0.11
N ALA A 128 4.63 -8.26 -0.32
CA ALA A 128 4.51 -6.95 -0.93
C ALA A 128 3.64 -7.00 -2.21
N ALA A 129 3.84 -7.99 -3.08
CA ALA A 129 3.01 -8.16 -4.28
C ALA A 129 1.54 -8.37 -3.94
N SER A 130 1.23 -9.27 -2.99
CA SER A 130 -0.16 -9.50 -2.58
C SER A 130 -0.81 -8.29 -1.93
N LEU A 131 -0.09 -7.53 -1.10
CA LEU A 131 -0.59 -6.29 -0.52
C LEU A 131 -0.86 -5.21 -1.60
N ALA A 132 -0.11 -5.24 -2.71
CA ALA A 132 -0.31 -4.35 -3.84
C ALA A 132 -1.44 -4.79 -4.79
N GLY A 133 -2.14 -5.91 -4.52
CA GLY A 133 -3.12 -6.47 -5.45
C GLY A 133 -2.51 -6.94 -6.77
N ILE A 134 -1.18 -7.05 -6.82
CA ILE A 134 -0.44 -7.67 -7.90
C ILE A 134 -0.37 -9.13 -7.48
N GLY A 135 -1.23 -9.99 -8.02
CA GLY A 135 -1.28 -11.42 -7.68
C GLY A 135 0.11 -12.08 -7.67
N THR A 136 0.21 -13.32 -7.16
CA THR A 136 1.49 -14.05 -6.99
C THR A 136 2.22 -14.41 -8.29
N CYS A 137 2.00 -13.67 -9.37
CA CYS A 137 2.72 -13.76 -10.62
C CYS A 137 4.22 -13.59 -10.34
N ASP A 138 4.95 -14.71 -10.39
CA ASP A 138 6.35 -14.85 -9.97
C ASP A 138 7.34 -13.85 -10.60
N GLU A 139 6.93 -13.12 -11.64
CA GLU A 139 7.76 -12.16 -12.37
C GLU A 139 7.51 -10.68 -12.04
N ALA A 140 6.54 -10.34 -11.19
CA ALA A 140 6.35 -8.92 -10.81
C ALA A 140 7.57 -8.41 -10.05
N SER A 141 8.43 -7.61 -10.69
CA SER A 141 9.60 -7.02 -10.04
C SER A 141 9.18 -6.08 -8.90
N LEU A 142 10.08 -5.83 -7.95
CA LEU A 142 9.82 -4.91 -6.84
C LEU A 142 9.38 -3.52 -7.33
N LEU A 143 9.90 -3.06 -8.48
CA LEU A 143 9.50 -1.79 -9.08
C LEU A 143 8.00 -1.75 -9.45
N HIS A 144 7.42 -2.85 -9.94
CA HIS A 144 5.98 -2.92 -10.19
C HIS A 144 5.18 -2.74 -8.91
N VAL A 145 5.64 -3.40 -7.83
CA VAL A 145 4.98 -3.38 -6.52
C VAL A 145 5.01 -1.98 -5.93
N VAL A 146 6.17 -1.35 -5.85
CA VAL A 146 6.27 -0.01 -5.26
C VAL A 146 5.62 1.07 -6.13
N ALA A 147 5.52 0.86 -7.45
CA ALA A 147 4.79 1.76 -8.34
C ALA A 147 3.26 1.63 -8.18
N ALA A 148 2.73 0.42 -7.97
CA ALA A 148 1.32 0.21 -7.65
C ALA A 148 0.94 0.71 -6.27
N LEU A 149 1.89 0.67 -5.33
CA LEU A 149 1.72 1.18 -3.96
C LEU A 149 1.98 2.67 -3.83
N GLU A 150 2.48 3.35 -4.88
CA GLU A 150 2.78 4.80 -4.88
C GLU A 150 3.90 5.22 -3.92
N ILE A 151 4.84 4.30 -3.63
CA ILE A 151 5.96 4.55 -2.71
C ILE A 151 7.15 5.16 -3.47
N ASP A 152 7.05 6.47 -3.73
CA ASP A 152 8.02 7.23 -4.52
C ASP A 152 9.48 7.11 -4.02
N ILE A 153 9.67 7.06 -2.69
CA ILE A 153 11.01 6.89 -2.08
C ILE A 153 11.64 5.57 -2.54
N ALA A 154 10.88 4.48 -2.55
CA ALA A 154 11.37 3.17 -3.00
C ALA A 154 11.58 3.15 -4.52
N VAL A 155 10.68 3.77 -5.29
CA VAL A 155 10.84 3.91 -6.74
C VAL A 155 12.15 4.63 -7.06
N ALA A 156 12.41 5.77 -6.42
CA ALA A 156 13.62 6.55 -6.61
C ALA A 156 14.87 5.76 -6.23
N GLN A 157 14.85 5.02 -5.10
CA GLN A 157 15.96 4.17 -4.66
C GLN A 157 16.28 3.05 -5.67
N ILE A 158 15.26 2.34 -6.17
CA ILE A 158 15.42 1.24 -7.11
C ILE A 158 15.96 1.74 -8.45
N VAL A 159 15.37 2.80 -8.99
CA VAL A 159 15.74 3.33 -10.31
C VAL A 159 17.10 4.00 -10.30
N SER A 160 17.50 4.64 -9.19
CA SER A 160 18.86 5.18 -9.02
C SER A 160 19.92 4.08 -8.97
N GLY A 161 19.58 2.90 -8.44
CA GLY A 161 20.50 1.75 -8.35
C GLY A 161 20.71 1.03 -9.69
N ASN A 162 19.68 0.97 -10.54
CA ASN A 162 19.78 0.38 -11.87
C ASN A 162 18.71 0.98 -12.81
N LYS A 163 19.12 1.83 -13.76
CA LYS A 163 18.18 2.50 -14.66
C LYS A 163 17.44 1.55 -15.61
N ASP A 164 18.03 0.41 -15.97
CA ASP A 164 17.43 -0.52 -16.92
C ASP A 164 16.16 -1.20 -16.36
N VAL A 165 15.94 -1.13 -15.04
CA VAL A 165 14.78 -1.76 -14.39
C VAL A 165 13.44 -1.13 -14.76
N VAL A 166 13.44 0.12 -15.27
CA VAL A 166 12.22 0.86 -15.64
C VAL A 166 11.47 0.21 -16.81
N HIS A 167 12.15 -0.62 -17.60
CA HIS A 167 11.59 -1.31 -18.76
C HIS A 167 11.18 -2.75 -18.49
N ILE A 168 11.42 -3.26 -17.27
CA ILE A 168 11.03 -4.63 -16.91
C ILE A 168 9.51 -4.74 -17.03
N LYS A 169 9.08 -5.86 -17.59
CA LYS A 169 7.68 -6.22 -17.74
C LYS A 169 7.35 -7.42 -16.85
N ASP A 170 6.15 -7.45 -16.31
CA ASP A 170 5.60 -8.64 -15.65
C ASP A 170 5.13 -9.70 -16.68
N VAL A 171 4.59 -10.82 -16.21
CA VAL A 171 4.03 -11.91 -17.05
C VAL A 171 2.94 -11.45 -18.03
N ARG A 172 2.28 -10.32 -17.73
CA ARG A 172 1.23 -9.73 -18.58
C ARG A 172 1.78 -8.63 -19.49
N GLY A 173 3.10 -8.48 -19.56
CA GLY A 173 3.76 -7.45 -20.37
C GLY A 173 3.63 -6.03 -19.81
N ARG A 174 3.16 -5.85 -18.56
CA ARG A 174 2.94 -4.56 -17.92
C ARG A 174 4.24 -4.07 -17.30
N THR A 175 4.54 -2.78 -17.43
CA THR A 175 5.69 -2.13 -16.79
C THR A 175 5.30 -1.48 -15.47
N ALA A 176 6.26 -1.02 -14.68
CA ALA A 176 5.97 -0.20 -13.48
C ALA A 176 5.17 1.07 -13.81
N LEU A 177 5.43 1.69 -14.98
CA LEU A 177 4.69 2.86 -15.45
C LEU A 177 3.20 2.54 -15.66
N TYR A 178 2.87 1.35 -16.17
CA TYR A 178 1.49 0.91 -16.31
C TYR A 178 0.75 0.96 -14.97
N TYR A 179 1.35 0.41 -13.90
CA TYR A 179 0.75 0.42 -12.58
C TYR A 179 0.60 1.84 -12.02
N ALA A 180 1.63 2.67 -12.12
CA ALA A 180 1.55 4.07 -11.69
C ALA A 180 0.41 4.82 -12.42
N THR A 181 0.25 4.62 -13.73
CA THR A 181 -0.85 5.22 -14.49
C THR A 181 -2.22 4.64 -14.14
N LEU A 182 -2.33 3.34 -13.86
CA LEU A 182 -3.58 2.68 -13.49
C LEU A 182 -4.14 3.26 -12.18
N HIS A 183 -3.24 3.58 -11.23
CA HIS A 183 -3.58 4.17 -9.95
C HIS A 183 -3.70 5.70 -10.02
N GLY A 184 -3.37 6.32 -11.15
CA GLY A 184 -3.45 7.78 -11.33
C GLY A 184 -2.39 8.55 -10.55
N CYS A 185 -1.28 7.89 -10.18
CA CYS A 185 -0.24 8.51 -9.37
C CYS A 185 0.71 9.35 -10.23
N GLU A 186 0.41 10.65 -10.35
CA GLU A 186 1.18 11.57 -11.19
C GLU A 186 2.65 11.67 -10.75
N SER A 187 2.93 11.69 -9.44
CA SER A 187 4.29 11.77 -8.89
C SER A 187 5.14 10.58 -9.32
N THR A 188 4.63 9.35 -9.12
CA THR A 188 5.33 8.13 -9.55
C THR A 188 5.46 8.05 -11.07
N VAL A 189 4.43 8.43 -11.83
CA VAL A 189 4.48 8.48 -13.30
C VAL A 189 5.59 9.40 -13.77
N ARG A 190 5.65 10.63 -13.23
CA ARG A 190 6.68 11.60 -13.57
C ARG A 190 8.07 11.08 -13.23
N LEU A 191 8.24 10.53 -12.03
CA LEU A 191 9.50 9.94 -11.58
C LEU A 191 9.99 8.81 -12.52
N LEU A 192 9.09 7.95 -12.98
CA LEU A 192 9.43 6.88 -13.92
C LEU A 192 9.78 7.43 -15.32
N LEU A 193 9.04 8.42 -15.82
CA LEU A 193 9.30 9.05 -17.14
C LEU A 193 10.63 9.81 -17.16
N GLU A 194 10.92 10.58 -16.11
CA GLU A 194 12.21 11.28 -15.94
C GLU A 194 13.41 10.33 -15.94
N ASN A 195 13.17 9.07 -15.55
CA ASN A 195 14.17 8.01 -15.57
C ASN A 195 14.11 7.12 -16.82
N GLY A 196 13.40 7.54 -17.88
CA GLY A 196 13.44 6.91 -19.19
C GLY A 196 12.37 5.84 -19.42
N ALA A 197 11.38 5.69 -18.55
CA ALA A 197 10.26 4.78 -18.82
C ALA A 197 9.53 5.18 -20.11
N SER A 198 9.26 4.21 -20.99
CA SER A 198 8.57 4.49 -22.25
C SER A 198 7.07 4.67 -22.02
N PRO A 199 6.45 5.77 -22.50
CA PRO A 199 5.01 5.99 -22.43
C PRO A 199 4.20 5.01 -23.30
N GLU A 200 4.85 4.38 -24.29
CA GLU A 200 4.24 3.40 -25.18
C GLU A 200 4.31 1.97 -24.62
N GLY A 201 4.38 1.81 -23.29
CA GLY A 201 4.34 0.52 -22.62
C GLY A 201 3.03 -0.23 -22.93
N GLN A 202 2.95 -0.86 -24.11
CA GLN A 202 1.79 -1.61 -24.52
C GLN A 202 1.60 -2.76 -23.53
N PRO A 203 0.42 -2.90 -22.91
CA PRO A 203 0.12 -4.11 -22.14
C PRO A 203 0.29 -5.31 -23.07
N GLY A 204 0.86 -6.40 -22.55
CA GLY A 204 0.94 -7.65 -23.29
C GLY A 204 -0.46 -8.03 -23.80
N LYS A 205 -0.54 -8.53 -25.04
CA LYS A 205 -1.81 -8.99 -25.60
C LYS A 205 -2.38 -10.07 -24.69
N TRP A 206 -3.56 -9.82 -24.13
CA TRP A 206 -4.33 -10.85 -23.43
C TRP A 206 -4.66 -11.96 -24.44
N GLY A 207 -4.42 -13.22 -24.04
CA GLY A 207 -4.86 -14.38 -24.80
C GLY A 207 -6.39 -14.46 -24.77
N GLN A 208 -7.00 -14.34 -25.95
CA GLN A 208 -8.34 -14.73 -26.44
C GLN A 208 -9.61 -14.76 -25.56
N ASP A 209 -9.60 -14.46 -24.27
CA ASP A 209 -10.83 -14.38 -23.48
C ASP A 209 -11.13 -12.93 -23.11
N GLY A 210 -12.17 -12.41 -23.76
CA GLY A 210 -12.49 -11.00 -23.85
C GLY A 210 -12.94 -10.38 -22.52
N ASP A 211 -12.15 -9.43 -22.04
CA ASP A 211 -12.63 -8.13 -21.62
C ASP A 211 -11.58 -7.08 -22.01
N ARG A 212 -11.92 -6.21 -22.97
CA ARG A 212 -11.09 -5.08 -23.38
C ARG A 212 -11.11 -4.04 -22.26
N LEU A 213 -9.95 -3.71 -21.68
CA LEU A 213 -9.77 -2.36 -21.14
C LEU A 213 -9.76 -1.35 -22.30
N PRO A 214 -10.31 -0.13 -22.11
CA PRO A 214 -10.33 0.88 -23.14
C PRO A 214 -8.90 1.18 -23.61
N SER A 215 -8.72 1.24 -24.93
CA SER A 215 -7.46 1.29 -25.68
C SER A 215 -6.64 2.58 -25.50
N SER A 216 -6.80 3.26 -24.38
CA SER A 216 -6.11 4.52 -24.08
C SER A 216 -6.19 4.77 -22.58
N THR A 217 -5.08 4.60 -21.86
CA THR A 217 -4.93 5.19 -20.53
C THR A 217 -5.03 6.72 -20.70
N PRO A 218 -6.01 7.40 -20.07
CA PRO A 218 -6.30 8.81 -20.34
C PRO A 218 -5.11 9.74 -20.05
N PHE A 219 -4.23 9.34 -19.13
CA PHE A 219 -3.18 10.19 -18.58
C PHE A 219 -1.95 10.39 -19.51
N VAL A 220 -1.64 9.43 -20.37
CA VAL A 220 -0.47 9.52 -21.28
C VAL A 220 -0.74 10.48 -22.43
N ALA A 221 -1.97 10.52 -22.95
CA ALA A 221 -2.38 11.43 -24.01
C ALA A 221 -2.43 12.91 -23.56
N THR A 222 -2.63 13.16 -22.26
CA THR A 222 -2.68 14.52 -21.71
C THR A 222 -1.30 15.16 -21.50
N MET A 223 -0.24 14.37 -21.27
CA MET A 223 1.11 14.95 -21.08
C MET A 223 1.84 15.25 -22.39
N GLN A 224 1.50 14.60 -23.50
CA GLN A 224 2.12 14.85 -24.81
C GLN A 224 1.61 16.12 -25.52
N ASN A 225 0.60 16.81 -24.98
CA ASN A 225 -0.05 17.95 -25.64
C ASN A 225 0.24 19.32 -25.00
N ASN A 226 1.18 19.42 -24.05
CA ASN A 226 1.51 20.70 -23.39
C ASN A 226 2.87 21.30 -23.78
N ASP A 227 3.55 20.75 -24.79
CA ASP A 227 4.80 21.32 -25.35
C ASP A 227 4.61 21.77 -26.81
N THR A 228 3.79 22.80 -27.03
CA THR A 228 3.82 23.67 -28.23
C THR A 228 3.46 25.09 -27.86
#